data_AF-A0A6I2ISA3-F1
#
_entry.id   AF-A0A6I2ISA3-F1
#
_cell.length_a   1.000
_cell.length_b   1.000
_cell.length_c   1.000
_cell.angle_alpha   90.00
_cell.angle_beta   90.00
_cell.angle_gamma   90.00
#
_symmetry.space_group_name_H-M   'P 1'
#
loop_
_entity.id
_entity.type
_entity.pdbx_description
1 polymer ?
#
loop_
_entity_poly.entity_id
_entity_poly.type
_entity_poly.pdbx_seq_one_letter_code
_entity_poly.pdbx_strand_id
1 'polypeptide(L)'
;MTHTLKHISIIMLTMALSTACTPRKNKMEPSRSGPFSYCVSEASSLVKINRAKYEKDYTNLVAMIKITKDYSGAIHHIRNDSQSIITPLYQYKINNICNEISQKLLAEMKDKALEIQSR
;
A
#
# COMPACT_ATOMS: atom_id res chain seq x y z
N MET A 1 62.52 32.61 19.94
CA MET A 1 62.04 33.42 18.79
C MET A 1 60.90 32.65 18.14
N THR A 2 59.64 32.83 18.56
CA THR A 2 58.66 33.87 18.12
C THR A 2 58.20 33.66 16.66
N HIS A 3 56.99 33.09 16.45
CA HIS A 3 55.73 33.75 15.99
C HIS A 3 55.73 34.06 14.47
N THR A 4 54.75 33.76 13.60
CA THR A 4 53.26 33.80 13.59
C THR A 4 52.76 33.02 12.35
N LEU A 5 51.77 32.11 12.38
CA LEU A 5 50.29 32.26 12.40
C LEU A 5 49.62 32.87 11.14
N LYS A 6 48.56 32.18 10.66
CA LYS A 6 47.38 32.62 9.85
C LYS A 6 47.58 32.71 8.31
N HIS A 7 46.69 32.27 7.42
CA HIS A 7 45.24 32.00 7.46
C HIS A 7 44.79 31.38 6.08
N ILE A 8 43.73 30.55 6.06
CA ILE A 8 42.64 30.52 5.02
C ILE A 8 43.04 29.94 3.62
N SER A 9 42.52 28.83 3.09
CA SER A 9 41.14 28.43 2.73
C SER A 9 41.11 26.92 2.44
N ILE A 10 40.26 26.07 3.05
CA ILE A 10 38.90 25.71 2.59
C ILE A 10 38.71 25.73 1.07
N ILE A 11 38.97 24.61 0.39
CA ILE A 11 38.19 24.15 -0.78
C ILE A 11 38.13 22.62 -0.68
N MET A 12 37.10 22.08 -0.02
CA MET A 12 36.01 21.37 -0.69
C MET A 12 36.50 20.34 -1.71
N LEU A 13 36.87 19.14 -1.22
CA LEU A 13 36.90 17.93 -2.03
C LEU A 13 35.79 16.99 -1.57
N THR A 14 34.56 17.48 -1.69
CA THR A 14 33.33 16.69 -1.65
C THR A 14 32.79 16.62 -3.07
N MET A 15 33.05 15.53 -3.78
CA MET A 15 32.19 15.05 -4.87
C MET A 15 32.75 13.74 -5.42
N ALA A 16 32.02 12.64 -5.16
CA ALA A 16 31.70 11.56 -6.12
C ALA A 16 31.41 10.24 -5.40
N LEU A 17 30.33 10.19 -4.61
CA LEU A 17 29.53 8.96 -4.51
C LEU A 17 28.09 9.31 -4.93
N SER A 18 27.93 9.59 -6.22
CA SER A 18 26.64 9.48 -6.90
C SER A 18 26.43 8.02 -7.27
N THR A 19 26.06 7.19 -6.28
CA THR A 19 25.41 5.92 -6.58
C THR A 19 24.07 6.24 -7.21
N ALA A 20 23.87 5.67 -8.41
CA ALA A 20 22.78 5.94 -9.31
C ALA A 20 21.40 5.86 -8.62
N CYS A 21 20.72 7.00 -8.49
CA CYS A 21 19.26 7.04 -8.47
C CYS A 21 18.77 6.71 -9.88
N THR A 22 18.67 5.42 -10.22
CA THR A 22 17.92 5.00 -11.40
C THR A 22 16.44 5.33 -11.19
N PRO A 23 15.75 5.97 -12.13
CA PRO A 23 14.30 6.15 -12.04
C PRO A 23 13.64 4.77 -12.05
N ARG A 24 13.06 4.37 -10.92
CA ARG A 24 12.22 3.18 -10.80
C ARG A 24 11.04 3.37 -11.75
N LYS A 25 11.03 2.64 -12.88
CA LYS A 25 9.86 2.54 -13.75
C LYS A 25 8.65 2.23 -12.86
N ASN A 26 7.65 3.12 -12.88
CA ASN A 26 6.40 2.99 -12.14
C ASN A 26 5.72 1.66 -12.53
N LYS A 27 6.00 0.59 -11.79
CA LYS A 27 4.96 -0.40 -11.51
C LYS A 27 3.94 0.36 -10.68
N MET A 28 2.69 0.37 -11.14
CA MET A 28 1.55 0.94 -10.42
C MET A 28 1.51 0.34 -9.00
N GLU A 29 2.20 0.97 -8.06
CA GLU A 29 2.03 0.74 -6.62
C GLU A 29 0.72 1.44 -6.28
N PRO A 30 -0.27 0.75 -5.71
CA PRO A 30 -1.50 1.40 -5.26
C PRO A 30 -1.15 2.54 -4.31
N SER A 31 -1.78 3.71 -4.51
CA SER A 31 -1.60 4.90 -3.68
C SER A 31 -1.54 4.54 -2.18
N ARG A 32 -0.41 4.82 -1.53
CA ARG A 32 -0.19 4.54 -0.10
C ARG A 32 -1.09 5.38 0.83
N SER A 33 -1.74 6.41 0.30
CA SER A 33 -2.72 7.23 1.02
C SER A 33 -4.11 7.04 0.41
N GLY A 34 -5.04 6.56 1.23
CA GLY A 34 -6.44 6.34 0.87
C GLY A 34 -7.15 5.50 1.94
N PRO A 35 -8.49 5.55 2.02
CA PRO A 35 -9.27 4.89 3.07
C PRO A 35 -9.12 3.35 3.10
N PHE A 36 -8.60 2.75 2.03
CA PHE A 36 -8.42 1.29 1.90
C PHE A 36 -6.94 0.88 1.75
N SER A 37 -5.98 1.78 2.03
CA SER A 37 -4.55 1.51 1.82
C SER A 37 -4.04 0.32 2.65
N TYR A 38 -4.51 0.19 3.89
CA TYR A 38 -4.19 -0.94 4.78
C TYR A 38 -4.59 -2.28 4.16
N CYS A 39 -5.86 -2.39 3.75
CA CYS A 39 -6.43 -3.57 3.13
C CYS A 39 -5.71 -3.96 1.83
N VAL A 40 -5.32 -2.97 1.02
CA VAL A 40 -4.51 -3.20 -0.19
C VAL A 40 -3.11 -3.71 0.16
N SER A 41 -2.51 -3.21 1.24
CA SER A 41 -1.21 -3.67 1.73
C SER A 41 -1.27 -5.13 2.22
N GLU A 42 -2.32 -5.50 2.96
CA GLU A 42 -2.53 -6.89 3.39
C GLU A 42 -2.72 -7.84 2.19
N ALA A 43 -3.58 -7.46 1.23
CA ALA A 43 -3.81 -8.25 0.03
C ALA A 43 -2.53 -8.42 -0.80
N SER A 44 -1.72 -7.37 -0.92
CA SER A 44 -0.41 -7.42 -1.56
C SER A 44 0.55 -8.37 -0.84
N SER A 45 0.48 -8.40 0.49
CA SER A 45 1.29 -9.32 1.31
C SER A 45 0.87 -10.78 1.09
N LEU A 46 -0.43 -11.06 1.03
CA LEU A 46 -0.95 -12.39 0.66
C LEU A 46 -0.44 -12.85 -0.71
N VAL A 47 -0.47 -11.98 -1.73
CA VAL A 47 0.05 -12.29 -3.07
C VAL A 47 1.55 -12.60 -3.04
N LYS A 48 2.33 -11.93 -2.20
CA LYS A 48 3.76 -12.23 -2.01
C LYS A 48 3.99 -13.58 -1.34
N ILE A 49 3.10 -14.01 -0.45
CA ILE A 49 3.17 -15.32 0.21
C ILE A 49 2.85 -16.43 -0.80
N ASN A 50 1.73 -16.33 -1.50
CA ASN A 50 1.33 -17.29 -2.52
C ASN A 50 0.47 -16.61 -3.59
N ARG A 51 1.10 -16.24 -4.70
CA ARG A 51 0.43 -15.55 -5.80
C ARG A 51 -0.72 -16.36 -6.39
N ALA A 52 -0.51 -17.65 -6.68
CA ALA A 52 -1.51 -18.50 -7.31
C ALA A 52 -2.78 -18.62 -6.46
N LYS A 53 -2.62 -18.63 -5.13
CA LYS A 53 -3.74 -18.70 -4.17
C LYS A 53 -4.48 -17.36 -4.02
N TYR A 54 -3.75 -16.24 -4.02
CA TYR A 54 -4.30 -14.95 -3.56
C TYR A 54 -4.45 -13.85 -4.62
N GLU A 55 -4.04 -14.08 -5.88
CA GLU A 55 -4.17 -13.07 -6.95
C GLU A 55 -5.62 -12.69 -7.24
N LYS A 56 -6.57 -13.63 -7.09
CA LYS A 56 -8.00 -13.35 -7.24
C LYS A 56 -8.52 -12.43 -6.13
N ASP A 57 -8.09 -12.62 -4.89
CA ASP A 57 -8.49 -11.77 -3.77
C ASP A 57 -8.01 -10.33 -3.95
N TYR A 58 -6.76 -10.16 -4.39
CA TYR A 58 -6.21 -8.85 -4.70
C TYR A 58 -6.97 -8.16 -5.84
N THR A 59 -7.21 -8.89 -6.95
CA THR A 59 -7.96 -8.38 -8.10
C THR A 59 -9.37 -7.94 -7.72
N ASN A 60 -10.07 -8.76 -6.91
CA ASN A 60 -11.41 -8.46 -6.42
C ASN A 60 -11.44 -7.20 -5.56
N LEU A 61 -10.47 -7.02 -4.65
CA LEU A 61 -10.36 -5.81 -3.84
C LEU A 61 -10.16 -4.57 -4.71
N VAL A 62 -9.22 -4.62 -5.67
CA VAL A 62 -8.94 -3.48 -6.56
C VAL A 62 -10.16 -3.12 -7.39
N ALA A 63 -10.88 -4.12 -7.92
CA ALA A 63 -12.13 -3.92 -8.64
C ALA A 63 -13.19 -3.27 -7.74
N MET A 64 -13.36 -3.75 -6.50
CA MET A 64 -14.32 -3.18 -5.56
C MET A 64 -13.98 -1.72 -5.21
N ILE A 65 -12.70 -1.40 -4.97
CA ILE A 65 -12.23 -0.03 -4.71
C ILE A 65 -12.59 0.87 -5.89
N LYS A 66 -12.37 0.39 -7.13
CA LYS A 66 -12.73 1.15 -8.33
C LYS A 66 -14.23 1.41 -8.40
N ILE A 67 -15.06 0.39 -8.22
CA ILE A 67 -16.52 0.54 -8.25
C ILE A 67 -17.01 1.52 -7.17
N THR A 68 -16.47 1.43 -5.96
CA THR A 68 -16.82 2.37 -4.87
C THR A 68 -16.42 3.81 -5.19
N LYS A 69 -15.26 4.02 -5.83
CA LYS A 69 -14.84 5.36 -6.30
C LYS A 69 -15.75 5.88 -7.41
N ASP A 70 -16.07 5.03 -8.39
CA ASP A 70 -16.96 5.38 -9.50
C ASP A 70 -18.35 5.77 -8.96
N TYR A 71 -18.88 5.02 -7.98
CA TYR A 71 -20.12 5.37 -7.26
C TYR A 71 -20.02 6.73 -6.56
N SER A 72 -18.93 6.99 -5.83
CA SER A 72 -18.73 8.26 -5.12
C SER A 72 -18.70 9.46 -6.06
N GLY A 73 -18.23 9.29 -7.31
CA GLY A 73 -18.29 10.35 -8.32
C GLY A 73 -19.69 10.58 -8.89
N ALA A 74 -20.51 9.53 -8.97
CA ALA A 74 -21.86 9.57 -9.52
C ALA A 74 -22.95 9.91 -8.48
N ILE A 75 -22.63 9.88 -7.18
CA ILE A 75 -23.62 9.95 -6.09
C ILE A 75 -24.55 11.17 -6.19
N HIS A 76 -24.03 12.32 -6.62
CA HIS A 76 -24.80 13.56 -6.76
C HIS A 76 -25.88 13.52 -7.85
N HIS A 77 -25.85 12.53 -8.74
CA HIS A 77 -26.87 12.31 -9.78
C HIS A 77 -27.92 11.26 -9.37
N ILE A 78 -27.78 10.67 -8.19
CA ILE A 78 -28.70 9.65 -7.66
C ILE A 78 -29.70 10.33 -6.72
N ARG A 79 -30.96 9.91 -6.71
CA ARG A 79 -31.97 10.41 -5.77
C ARG A 79 -31.55 10.12 -4.31
N ASN A 80 -31.79 11.06 -3.40
CA ASN A 80 -31.39 10.95 -1.98
C ASN A 80 -31.84 9.64 -1.31
N ASP A 81 -33.08 9.20 -1.54
CA ASP A 81 -33.61 7.93 -0.99
C ASP A 81 -32.85 6.69 -1.49
N SER A 82 -32.28 6.78 -2.69
CA SER A 82 -31.44 5.72 -3.24
C SER A 82 -30.00 5.83 -2.72
N GLN A 83 -29.48 7.06 -2.52
CA GLN A 83 -28.17 7.26 -1.89
C GLN A 83 -28.11 6.69 -0.47
N SER A 84 -29.17 6.84 0.32
CA SER A 84 -29.25 6.35 1.71
C SER A 84 -29.20 4.82 1.81
N ILE A 85 -29.51 4.10 0.73
CA ILE A 85 -29.44 2.64 0.64
C ILE A 85 -28.13 2.20 -0.02
N ILE A 86 -27.76 2.84 -1.12
CA ILE A 86 -26.63 2.41 -1.96
C ILE A 86 -25.28 2.74 -1.29
N THR A 87 -25.16 3.88 -0.59
CA THR A 87 -23.91 4.25 0.09
C THR A 87 -23.53 3.23 1.17
N PRO A 88 -24.42 2.87 2.12
CA PRO A 88 -24.11 1.82 3.09
C PRO A 88 -23.79 0.47 2.45
N LEU A 89 -24.45 0.11 1.35
CA LEU A 89 -24.17 -1.14 0.64
C LEU A 89 -22.73 -1.21 0.13
N TYR A 90 -22.22 -0.14 -0.50
CA TYR A 90 -20.84 -0.07 -0.96
C TYR A 90 -19.83 -0.10 0.18
N GLN A 91 -20.12 0.64 1.26
CA GLN A 91 -19.30 0.64 2.48
C GLN A 91 -19.23 -0.77 3.11
N TYR A 92 -20.36 -1.45 3.23
CA TYR A 92 -20.42 -2.82 3.73
C TYR A 92 -19.59 -3.77 2.87
N LYS A 93 -19.80 -3.76 1.54
CA LYS A 93 -19.11 -4.68 0.62
C LYS A 93 -17.60 -4.57 0.71
N ILE A 94 -17.07 -3.35 0.70
CA ILE A 94 -15.62 -3.15 0.76
C ILE A 94 -15.05 -3.51 2.13
N ASN A 95 -15.76 -3.18 3.22
CA ASN A 95 -15.34 -3.55 4.57
C ASN A 95 -15.33 -5.07 4.76
N ASN A 96 -16.32 -5.77 4.20
CA ASN A 96 -16.37 -7.23 4.25
C ASN A 96 -15.18 -7.87 3.53
N ILE A 97 -14.87 -7.42 2.30
CA ILE A 97 -13.70 -7.90 1.55
C ILE A 97 -12.41 -7.65 2.33
N CYS A 98 -12.27 -6.47 2.93
CA CYS A 98 -11.09 -6.15 3.74
C CYS A 98 -10.96 -7.03 4.97
N ASN A 99 -12.05 -7.29 5.69
CA ASN A 99 -12.04 -8.21 6.82
C ASN A 99 -11.62 -9.63 6.38
N GLU A 100 -12.16 -10.15 5.27
CA GLU A 100 -11.77 -11.46 4.74
C GLU A 100 -10.28 -11.52 4.41
N ILE A 101 -9.71 -10.45 3.86
CA ILE A 101 -8.27 -10.33 3.56
C ILE A 101 -7.44 -10.36 4.85
N SER A 102 -7.82 -9.58 5.87
CA SER A 102 -7.13 -9.59 7.15
C SER A 102 -7.14 -10.97 7.80
N GLN A 103 -8.29 -11.67 7.78
CA GLN A 103 -8.40 -13.03 8.33
C GLN A 103 -7.52 -14.03 7.57
N LYS A 104 -7.47 -13.95 6.24
CA LYS A 104 -6.58 -14.79 5.42
C LYS A 104 -5.10 -14.53 5.73
N LEU A 105 -4.71 -13.27 5.92
CA LEU A 105 -3.34 -12.93 6.26
C LEU A 105 -2.95 -13.46 7.64
N LEU A 106 -3.82 -13.30 8.65
CA LEU A 106 -3.61 -13.86 9.98
C LEU A 106 -3.46 -15.38 9.96
N ALA A 107 -4.24 -16.09 9.15
CA ALA A 107 -4.12 -17.53 8.97
C ALA A 107 -2.74 -17.93 8.41
N GLU A 108 -2.30 -17.29 7.33
CA GLU A 108 -0.97 -17.55 6.73
C GLU A 108 0.18 -17.20 7.69
N MET A 109 0.04 -16.14 8.49
CA MET A 109 1.03 -15.78 9.51
C MET A 109 1.10 -16.81 10.63
N LYS A 110 -0.06 -17.32 11.07
CA LYS A 110 -0.14 -18.40 12.07
C LYS A 110 0.53 -19.67 11.56
N ASP A 111 0.24 -20.08 10.32
CA ASP A 111 0.82 -21.29 9.74
C ASP A 111 2.35 -21.19 9.65
N LYS A 112 2.87 -20.06 9.18
CA LYS A 112 4.32 -19.79 9.17
C LYS A 112 4.95 -19.78 10.56
N ALA A 113 4.27 -19.24 11.57
CA ALA A 113 4.76 -19.23 12.94
C ALA A 113 4.87 -20.66 13.51
N LEU A 114 3.89 -21.52 13.21
CA LEU A 114 3.91 -22.93 13.61
C LEU A 114 5.01 -23.72 12.89
N GLU A 115 5.22 -23.47 11.59
CA GLU A 115 6.33 -24.08 10.84
C GLU A 115 7.68 -23.77 11.48
N ILE A 116 7.89 -22.52 11.93
CA ILE A 116 9.13 -22.10 12.60
C ILE A 116 9.31 -22.80 13.95
N GLN A 117 8.24 -22.94 14.74
CA GLN A 117 8.29 -23.61 16.05
C GLN A 117 8.53 -25.12 15.96
N SER A 118 8.22 -25.74 14.82
CA SER A 118 8.39 -27.18 14.59
C SER A 118 9.80 -27.58 14.12
N ARG A 119 10.68 -26.61 13.86
CA ARG A 119 12.08 -26.81 13.44
C ARG A 119 13.04 -26.60 14.61
#